data_AF-A0AAD2XUF3-F1
#
_entry.id   AF-A0AAD2XUF3-F1
#
_cell.length_a   1.000
_cell.length_b   1.000
_cell.length_c   1.000
_cell.angle_alpha   90.00
_cell.angle_beta   90.00
_cell.angle_gamma   90.00
#
_symmetry.space_group_name_H-M   'P 1'
#
loop_
_entity.id
_entity.type
_entity.pdbx_description
1 polymer ?
#
loop_
_entity_poly.entity_id
_entity_poly.type
_entity_poly.pdbx_seq_one_letter_code
_entity_poly.pdbx_strand_id
1 'polypeptide(L)'
;MILGRFTTETHAMALYISTDTPPLFTPRPGTFPTLCPNPLLDNGARFDNVVGNRFALIASLPLTKGQRIELDHRGAVVLSVKPGCELDRWLRRGRATAAIVRPDRTVMRAGRDTAALCNALLYFCPGD
;
A
#
# COMPACT_ATOMS: atom_id res chain seq x y z
N MET A 1 -11.72 4.77 39.02
CA MET A 1 -12.73 5.77 38.58
C MET A 1 -12.16 6.38 37.31
N ILE A 2 -12.72 6.26 36.10
CA ILE A 2 -14.06 5.91 35.62
C ILE A 2 -13.89 5.00 34.38
N LEU A 3 -14.70 3.93 34.34
CA LEU A 3 -14.89 3.03 33.21
C LEU A 3 -15.77 3.74 32.17
N GLY A 4 -15.22 4.05 30.99
CA GLY A 4 -15.99 4.57 29.85
C GLY A 4 -16.35 3.42 28.90
N ARG A 5 -17.58 2.92 28.99
CA ARG A 5 -18.17 2.01 28.01
C ARG A 5 -18.33 2.75 26.68
N PHE A 6 -17.73 2.25 25.60
CA PHE A 6 -18.03 2.73 24.24
C PHE A 6 -19.06 1.80 23.61
N THR A 7 -20.30 2.30 23.56
CA THR A 7 -21.40 1.74 22.78
C THR A 7 -21.46 2.45 21.43
N THR A 8 -21.50 1.64 20.36
CA THR A 8 -22.25 1.85 19.11
C THR A 8 -21.79 2.97 18.15
N GLU A 9 -21.20 2.51 17.04
CA GLU A 9 -21.35 2.99 15.64
C GLU A 9 -20.95 4.44 15.27
N THR A 10 -20.24 4.53 14.13
CA THR A 10 -20.16 5.71 13.22
C THR A 10 -19.04 6.75 13.40
N HIS A 11 -17.89 6.51 14.06
CA HIS A 11 -16.78 7.51 14.02
C HIS A 11 -15.37 6.90 14.13
N ALA A 12 -14.93 6.13 13.14
CA ALA A 12 -13.51 5.74 12.98
C ALA A 12 -12.98 6.14 11.59
N MET A 13 -13.27 7.37 11.17
CA MET A 13 -12.62 8.07 10.05
C MET A 13 -11.82 9.26 10.59
N ALA A 14 -11.11 9.06 11.70
CA ALA A 14 -10.30 10.11 12.32
C ALA A 14 -8.90 9.60 12.64
N LEU A 15 -7.90 10.29 12.08
CA LEU A 15 -6.46 10.11 12.23
C LEU A 15 -5.80 8.94 11.49
N TYR A 16 -5.85 8.98 10.15
CA TYR A 16 -4.62 8.75 9.39
C TYR A 16 -4.26 9.98 8.54
N ILE A 17 -4.38 11.15 9.15
CA ILE A 17 -3.62 12.32 8.75
C ILE A 17 -2.39 12.29 9.66
N SER A 18 -1.35 11.57 9.26
CA SER A 18 -0.03 11.80 9.88
C SER A 18 0.31 13.27 9.66
N THR A 19 0.15 14.09 10.71
CA THR A 19 0.70 15.44 10.79
C THR A 19 2.21 15.41 11.04
N ASP A 20 2.80 14.23 11.21
CA ASP A 20 4.22 14.05 10.95
C ASP A 20 4.41 14.21 9.45
N THR A 21 4.82 15.39 9.02
CA THR A 21 5.24 15.63 7.63
C THR A 21 6.40 14.66 7.39
N PRO A 22 6.20 13.52 6.70
CA PRO A 22 7.32 12.67 6.32
C PRO A 22 8.20 13.56 5.43
N PRO A 23 9.54 13.46 5.48
CA PRO A 23 10.41 14.39 4.76
C PRO A 23 9.87 14.51 3.34
N LEU A 24 9.49 15.74 2.95
CA LEU A 24 8.91 16.03 1.64
C LEU A 24 9.72 15.23 0.65
N PHE A 25 9.11 14.19 0.08
CA PHE A 25 9.72 13.39 -0.94
C PHE A 25 9.81 14.35 -2.12
N THR A 26 10.92 15.08 -2.19
CA THR A 26 11.21 16.06 -3.22
C THR A 26 11.86 15.25 -4.33
N PRO A 27 11.10 14.91 -5.38
CA PRO A 27 11.64 14.07 -6.42
C PRO A 27 12.81 14.79 -7.09
N ARG A 28 14.03 14.26 -6.90
CA ARG A 28 15.15 14.55 -7.80
C ARG A 28 14.78 14.04 -9.21
N PRO A 29 15.24 14.65 -10.30
CA PRO A 29 15.07 14.07 -11.63
C PRO A 29 15.55 12.59 -11.62
N GLY A 30 14.66 11.63 -11.92
CA GLY A 30 14.89 10.19 -11.72
C GLY A 30 14.18 9.54 -10.52
N THR A 31 13.15 10.19 -9.98
CA THR A 31 12.38 9.73 -8.81
C THR A 31 11.24 8.78 -9.17
N PHE A 32 10.95 7.86 -8.24
CA PHE A 32 9.80 6.96 -8.32
C PHE A 32 8.50 7.76 -8.48
N PRO A 33 7.63 7.42 -9.45
CA PRO A 33 6.35 8.08 -9.65
C PRO A 33 5.51 8.12 -8.36
N THR A 34 5.02 9.29 -7.98
CA THR A 34 4.31 9.51 -6.70
C THR A 34 2.90 8.93 -6.69
N LEU A 35 2.26 8.80 -7.85
CA LEU A 35 0.96 8.17 -8.01
C LEU A 35 1.10 6.76 -8.58
N CYS A 36 0.36 5.82 -8.00
CA CYS A 36 0.18 4.50 -8.56
C CYS A 36 -0.75 4.58 -9.78
N PRO A 37 -0.38 3.97 -10.93
CA PRO A 37 -1.29 3.87 -12.06
C PRO A 37 -2.50 3.01 -11.65
N ASN A 38 -3.59 3.18 -12.40
CA ASN A 38 -4.82 2.44 -12.17
C ASN A 38 -5.17 1.53 -13.38
N PRO A 39 -4.34 0.50 -13.66
CA PRO A 39 -4.56 -0.40 -14.78
C PRO A 39 -5.73 -1.35 -14.52
N LEU A 40 -6.20 -1.99 -15.59
CA LEU A 40 -7.00 -3.21 -15.48
C LEU A 40 -6.09 -4.36 -15.05
N LEU A 41 -6.54 -5.11 -14.05
CA LEU A 41 -5.91 -6.34 -13.60
C LEU A 41 -6.44 -7.53 -14.41
N ASP A 42 -5.85 -8.71 -14.22
CA ASP A 42 -6.21 -9.93 -14.97
C ASP A 42 -7.68 -10.32 -14.83
N ASN A 43 -8.33 -9.93 -13.73
CA ASN A 43 -9.74 -10.16 -13.47
C ASN A 43 -10.67 -9.14 -14.18
N GLY A 44 -10.12 -8.24 -15.00
CA GLY A 44 -10.85 -7.18 -15.68
C GLY A 44 -11.29 -6.03 -14.77
N ALA A 45 -11.00 -6.06 -13.47
CA ALA A 45 -11.27 -4.97 -12.56
C ALA A 45 -10.12 -3.95 -12.58
N ARG A 46 -10.45 -2.68 -12.31
CA ARG A 46 -9.42 -1.66 -12.08
C ARG A 46 -8.69 -1.94 -10.77
N PHE A 47 -7.40 -1.62 -10.74
CA PHE A 47 -6.56 -1.74 -9.55
C PHE A 47 -7.25 -1.10 -8.32
N ASP A 48 -7.84 0.07 -8.48
CA ASP A 48 -8.48 0.78 -7.37
C ASP A 48 -9.71 0.04 -6.83
N ASN A 49 -10.51 -0.60 -7.69
CA ASN A 49 -11.65 -1.42 -7.27
C ASN A 49 -11.21 -2.64 -6.46
N VAL A 50 -10.08 -3.25 -6.82
CA VAL A 50 -9.55 -4.42 -6.08
C VAL A 50 -8.94 -4.02 -4.75
N VAL A 51 -8.18 -2.93 -4.73
CA VAL A 51 -7.54 -2.46 -3.49
C VAL A 51 -8.55 -1.83 -2.54
N GLY A 52 -9.54 -1.11 -3.06
CA GLY A 52 -10.49 -0.33 -2.25
C GLY A 52 -9.78 0.74 -1.43
N ASN A 53 -10.31 1.05 -0.25
CA ASN A 53 -9.76 2.05 0.67
C ASN A 53 -8.65 1.50 1.59
N ARG A 54 -7.85 0.55 1.08
CA ARG A 54 -6.82 -0.16 1.86
C ARG A 54 -5.42 0.20 1.39
N PHE A 55 -4.42 -0.08 2.22
CA PHE A 55 -3.04 -0.11 1.77
C PHE A 55 -2.82 -1.26 0.81
N ALA A 56 -1.97 -1.06 -0.18
CA ALA A 56 -1.52 -2.12 -1.08
C ALA A 56 -0.01 -2.26 -1.08
N LEU A 57 0.47 -3.50 -1.07
CA LEU A 57 1.84 -3.84 -1.43
C LEU A 57 1.84 -4.42 -2.84
N ILE A 58 2.43 -3.68 -3.77
CA ILE A 58 2.63 -4.11 -5.16
C ILE A 58 4.05 -4.66 -5.27
N ALA A 59 4.23 -5.90 -5.71
CA ALA A 59 5.54 -6.55 -5.76
C ALA A 59 5.74 -7.35 -7.05
N SER A 60 6.90 -7.20 -7.69
CA SER A 60 7.30 -7.98 -8.88
C SER A 60 8.00 -9.29 -8.55
N LEU A 61 8.40 -9.45 -7.28
CA LEU A 61 8.99 -10.68 -6.76
C LEU A 61 7.98 -11.39 -5.86
N PRO A 62 8.00 -12.73 -5.84
CA PRO A 62 7.13 -13.50 -4.95
C PRO A 62 7.47 -13.21 -3.49
N LEU A 63 6.43 -12.91 -2.71
CA LEU A 63 6.52 -12.81 -1.25
C LEU A 63 6.48 -14.21 -0.62
N THR A 64 7.17 -14.37 0.51
CA THR A 64 7.08 -15.60 1.30
C THR A 64 5.68 -15.75 1.90
N LYS A 65 5.30 -16.98 2.28
CA LYS A 65 4.01 -17.24 2.94
C LYS A 65 3.86 -16.43 4.23
N GLY A 66 4.92 -16.33 5.04
CA GLY A 66 4.93 -15.55 6.27
C GLY A 66 4.70 -14.06 6.03
N GLN A 67 5.35 -13.48 5.02
CA GLN A 67 5.13 -12.08 4.64
C GLN A 67 3.69 -11.83 4.19
N ARG A 68 3.09 -12.75 3.42
CA ARG A 68 1.69 -12.61 3.00
C ARG A 68 0.72 -12.64 4.19
N ILE A 69 0.94 -13.55 5.14
CA ILE A 69 0.11 -13.64 6.35
C ILE A 69 0.24 -12.36 7.19
N GLU A 70 1.46 -11.87 7.41
CA GLU A 70 1.71 -10.60 8.10
C GLU A 70 0.97 -9.42 7.46
N LEU A 71 1.00 -9.32 6.13
CA LEU A 71 0.35 -8.24 5.40
C LEU A 71 -1.18 -8.34 5.44
N ASP A 72 -1.70 -9.57 5.37
CA ASP A 72 -3.13 -9.85 5.49
C ASP A 72 -3.65 -9.47 6.89
N HIS A 73 -2.91 -9.83 7.95
CA HIS A 73 -3.22 -9.44 9.33
C HIS A 73 -3.19 -7.91 9.54
N ARG A 74 -2.40 -7.19 8.73
CA ARG A 74 -2.36 -5.72 8.72
C ARG A 74 -3.43 -5.10 7.81
N GLY A 75 -4.32 -5.90 7.21
CA GLY A 75 -5.39 -5.42 6.33
C GLY A 75 -4.90 -4.90 4.97
N ALA A 76 -3.67 -5.22 4.57
CA ALA A 76 -3.08 -4.76 3.32
C ALA A 76 -3.38 -5.73 2.16
N VAL A 77 -3.64 -5.17 0.99
CA VAL A 77 -3.82 -5.95 -0.24
C VAL A 77 -2.47 -6.23 -0.88
N VAL A 78 -2.17 -7.50 -1.11
CA VAL A 78 -0.93 -7.90 -1.79
C VAL A 78 -1.20 -8.18 -3.26
N LEU A 79 -0.54 -7.43 -4.14
CA LEU A 79 -0.59 -7.66 -5.59
C LEU A 79 0.77 -8.10 -6.11
N SER A 80 0.83 -9.34 -6.58
CA SER A 80 1.98 -9.84 -7.34
C SER A 80 1.84 -9.41 -8.79
N VAL A 81 2.79 -8.64 -9.30
CA VAL A 81 2.75 -8.15 -10.68
C VAL A 81 3.34 -9.17 -11.63
N LYS A 82 2.67 -9.38 -12.77
CA LYS A 82 3.21 -10.19 -13.86
C LYS A 82 4.26 -9.38 -14.64
N PRO A 83 5.37 -10.00 -15.08
CA PRO A 83 6.35 -9.34 -15.93
C PRO A 83 5.68 -8.70 -17.16
N GLY A 84 6.05 -7.46 -17.47
CA GLY A 84 5.51 -6.74 -18.64
C GLY A 84 4.08 -6.22 -18.48
N CYS A 85 3.43 -6.33 -17.32
CA CYS A 85 2.21 -5.57 -17.06
C CYS A 85 2.55 -4.09 -16.79
N GLU A 86 1.53 -3.22 -16.74
CA GLU A 86 1.76 -1.78 -16.48
C GLU A 86 2.42 -1.53 -15.12
N LEU A 87 2.02 -2.26 -14.07
CA LEU A 87 2.61 -2.14 -12.74
C LEU A 87 4.08 -2.61 -12.69
N ASP A 88 4.43 -3.64 -13.44
CA ASP A 88 5.84 -4.06 -13.59
C ASP A 88 6.67 -2.97 -14.27
N ARG A 89 6.19 -2.40 -15.39
CA ARG A 89 6.88 -1.28 -16.07
C ARG A 89 7.00 -0.07 -15.15
N TRP A 90 5.98 0.23 -14.38
CA TRP A 90 5.95 1.33 -13.41
C TRP A 90 7.00 1.14 -12.30
N LEU A 91 7.06 -0.05 -11.69
CA LEU A 91 8.10 -0.40 -10.71
C LEU A 91 9.51 -0.26 -11.31
N ARG A 92 9.71 -0.79 -12.53
CA ARG A 92 11.00 -0.74 -13.23
C ARG A 92 11.44 0.69 -13.58
N ARG A 93 10.52 1.54 -14.04
CA ARG A 93 10.79 2.97 -14.30
C ARG A 93 11.28 3.68 -13.03
N GLY A 94 10.69 3.34 -11.89
CA GLY A 94 11.11 3.84 -10.59
C GLY A 94 12.27 3.08 -9.94
N ARG A 95 12.87 2.09 -10.63
CA ARG A 95 13.99 1.26 -10.15
C ARG A 95 13.69 0.44 -8.88
N ALA A 96 12.42 0.13 -8.62
CA ALA A 96 11.95 -0.66 -7.49
C ALA A 96 11.48 -2.06 -7.95
N THR A 97 11.40 -3.00 -7.00
CA THR A 97 10.73 -4.30 -7.17
C THR A 97 9.43 -4.37 -6.35
N ALA A 98 9.25 -3.46 -5.40
CA ALA A 98 8.01 -3.33 -4.66
C ALA A 98 7.71 -1.88 -4.25
N ALA A 99 6.44 -1.58 -4.07
CA ALA A 99 5.94 -0.30 -3.60
C ALA A 99 4.74 -0.46 -2.67
N ILE A 100 4.71 0.33 -1.60
CA ILE A 100 3.57 0.51 -0.71
C ILE A 100 2.75 1.68 -1.23
N VAL A 101 1.48 1.43 -1.50
CA VAL A 101 0.50 2.41 -1.99
C VAL A 101 -0.55 2.64 -0.92
N ARG A 102 -0.84 3.91 -0.66
CA ARG A 102 -1.87 4.37 0.30
C ARG A 102 -3.28 4.19 -0.29
N PRO A 103 -4.32 4.24 0.55
CA PRO A 103 -5.71 4.26 0.09
C PRO A 103 -6.00 5.38 -0.93
N ASP A 104 -5.34 6.54 -0.78
CA ASP A 104 -5.42 7.70 -1.69
C ASP A 104 -4.62 7.55 -3.00
N ARG A 105 -4.08 6.35 -3.27
CA ARG A 105 -3.27 6.00 -4.45
C ARG A 105 -1.89 6.63 -4.53
N THR A 106 -1.46 7.33 -3.47
CA THR A 106 -0.11 7.86 -3.37
C THR A 106 0.86 6.78 -2.92
N VAL A 107 2.06 6.77 -3.48
CA VAL A 107 3.15 5.89 -3.04
C VAL A 107 3.70 6.39 -1.71
N MET A 108 3.66 5.53 -0.69
CA MET A 108 4.26 5.81 0.62
C MET A 108 5.75 5.50 0.63
N ARG A 109 6.14 4.38 0.02
CA ARG A 109 7.54 3.92 -0.05
C ARG A 109 7.70 2.94 -1.19
N ALA A 110 8.83 2.97 -1.89
CA ALA A 110 9.19 2.00 -2.91
C ALA A 110 10.67 1.62 -2.79
N GLY A 111 11.02 0.39 -3.20
CA GLY A 111 12.39 -0.10 -3.06
C GLY A 111 12.59 -1.50 -3.64
N ARG A 112 13.82 -2.01 -3.45
CA ARG A 112 14.20 -3.36 -3.89
C ARG A 112 14.14 -4.41 -2.77
N ASP A 113 14.17 -3.94 -1.52
CA ASP A 113 14.06 -4.78 -0.33
C ASP A 113 12.59 -4.91 0.08
N THR A 114 11.97 -6.00 -0.39
CA THR A 114 10.58 -6.30 -0.09
C THR A 114 10.35 -6.58 1.40
N ALA A 115 11.33 -7.14 2.12
CA ALA A 115 11.18 -7.42 3.55
C ALA A 115 11.15 -6.12 4.37
N ALA A 116 12.03 -5.17 4.05
CA ALA A 116 11.99 -3.84 4.67
C ALA A 116 10.67 -3.11 4.39
N LEU A 117 10.09 -3.28 3.20
CA LEU A 117 8.78 -2.71 2.87
C LEU A 117 7.64 -3.40 3.65
N CYS A 118 7.64 -4.72 3.78
CA CYS A 118 6.66 -5.42 4.61
C CYS A 118 6.69 -4.93 6.07
N ASN A 119 7.89 -4.72 6.64
CA ASN A 119 8.03 -4.22 8.01
C ASN A 119 7.55 -2.77 8.16
N ALA A 120 7.72 -1.94 7.13
CA ALA A 120 7.32 -0.53 7.13
C ALA A 120 5.80 -0.30 6.96
N LEU A 121 5.03 -1.34 6.65
CA LEU A 121 3.57 -1.24 6.53
C LEU A 121 2.93 -1.10 7.91
N LEU A 122 2.17 -0.04 8.11
CA LEU A 122 1.38 0.14 9.31
C LEU A 122 0.13 -0.75 9.28
N TYR A 123 -0.42 -1.02 10.45
CA TYR A 123 -1.70 -1.71 10.58
C TYR A 123 -2.81 -0.86 9.96
N PHE A 124 -3.61 -1.49 9.10
CA PHE A 124 -4.88 -0.97 8.62
C PHE A 124 -5.99 -1.80 9.23
N CYS A 125 -6.85 -1.16 10.01
CA CYS A 125 -8.10 -1.76 10.46
C CYS A 125 -9.17 -1.47 9.39
N PRO A 126 -9.62 -2.46 8.60
CA PRO A 126 -10.80 -2.26 7.78
C PRO A 126 -11.97 -1.94 8.72
N GLY A 127 -12.62 -0.80 8.52
CA GLY A 127 -13.92 -0.57 9.14
C GLY A 127 -14.92 -1.54 8.53
N ASP A 128 -15.56 -2.33 9.39
CA ASP A 128 -16.67 -3.23 9.05
C ASP A 128 -17.82 -2.51 8.32
#